data_AF-A0A7C0XFQ2-F1
#
_entry.id   AF-A0A7C0XFQ2-F1
#
_cell.length_a   1.000
_cell.length_b   1.000
_cell.length_c   1.000
_cell.angle_alpha   90.00
_cell.angle_beta   90.00
_cell.angle_gamma   90.00
#
_symmetry.space_group_name_H-M   'P 1'
#
loop_
_entity.id
_entity.type
_entity.pdbx_description
1 polymer ?
#
loop_
_entity_poly.entity_id
_entity_poly.type
_entity_poly.pdbx_seq_one_letter_code
_entity_poly.pdbx_strand_id
1 'polypeptide(L)' 'LDNFIATPHIASASIETRSRMAEIVAENLIAFFEGRKPPTIVNPEVLEGKA' A
#
# COMPACT_ATOMS: atom_id res chain seq x y z
N LEU A 1 2.86 -33.23 -12.03
CA LEU A 1 3.95 -32.72 -11.17
C LEU A 1 3.41 -32.81 -9.77
N ASP A 2 3.76 -33.86 -9.06
CA ASP A 2 3.07 -34.22 -7.82
C ASP A 2 3.80 -33.63 -6.60
N ASN A 3 4.91 -32.93 -6.86
CA ASN A 3 5.81 -32.27 -5.92
C ASN A 3 5.73 -30.73 -6.01
N PHE A 4 4.67 -30.18 -6.62
CA PHE A 4 4.52 -28.74 -6.82
C PHE A 4 3.16 -28.26 -6.33
N ILE A 5 3.16 -27.18 -5.55
CA ILE A 5 1.95 -26.52 -5.07
C ILE A 5 1.98 -25.08 -5.57
N ALA A 6 0.91 -24.68 -6.27
CA ALA A 6 0.65 -23.29 -6.63
C ALA A 6 -0.38 -22.70 -5.67
N THR A 7 -0.25 -21.40 -5.40
CA THR A 7 -1.27 -20.65 -4.65
C THR A 7 -1.79 -19.49 -5.51
N PRO A 8 -3.08 -19.13 -5.40
CA PRO A 8 -3.68 -18.08 -6.22
C PRO A 8 -3.36 -16.68 -5.67
N HIS A 9 -2.08 -16.34 -5.50
CA HIS A 9 -1.62 -15.03 -4.99
C HIS A 9 -2.24 -14.67 -3.62
N ILE A 10 -2.24 -15.62 -2.68
CA ILE A 10 -2.88 -15.48 -1.36
C ILE A 10 -1.91 -15.16 -0.22
N ALA A 11 -0.68 -14.76 -0.52
CA ALA A 11 0.35 -14.52 0.50
C ALA A 11 -0.08 -13.50 1.59
N SER A 12 -0.83 -12.45 1.21
CA SER A 12 -1.33 -11.41 2.13
C SER A 12 -2.84 -11.49 2.40
N ALA A 13 -3.52 -12.56 1.96
CA ALA A 13 -4.98 -12.60 1.87
C ALA A 13 -5.71 -13.00 3.17
N SER A 14 -5.17 -12.65 4.34
CA SER A 14 -5.91 -12.73 5.61
C SER A 14 -6.78 -11.48 5.79
N ILE A 15 -7.89 -11.59 6.53
CA ILE A 15 -8.74 -10.44 6.83
C ILE A 15 -7.96 -9.35 7.58
N GLU A 16 -7.20 -9.73 8.59
CA GLU A 16 -6.39 -8.80 9.37
C GLU A 16 -5.38 -8.03 8.50
N THR A 17 -4.59 -8.75 7.70
CA THR A 17 -3.56 -8.12 6.86
C THR A 17 -4.18 -7.25 5.77
N ARG A 18 -5.23 -7.71 5.08
CA ARG A 18 -5.90 -6.91 4.05
C ARG A 18 -6.61 -5.67 4.62
N SER A 19 -7.21 -5.76 5.81
CA SER A 19 -7.81 -4.61 6.48
C SER A 19 -6.76 -3.55 6.81
N ARG A 20 -5.62 -3.95 7.41
CA ARG A 20 -4.53 -3.01 7.69
C ARG A 20 -3.96 -2.37 6.42
N MET A 21 -3.81 -3.15 5.34
CA MET A 21 -3.38 -2.60 4.05
C MET A 21 -4.37 -1.55 3.52
N ALA A 22 -5.68 -1.76 3.67
CA ALA A 22 -6.70 -0.80 3.25
C ALA A 22 -6.65 0.50 4.09
N GLU A 23 -6.44 0.38 5.40
CA GLU A 23 -6.22 1.55 6.27
C GLU A 23 -4.99 2.35 5.85
N ILE A 24 -3.86 1.70 5.56
CA ILE A 24 -2.65 2.36 5.06
C ILE A 24 -2.94 3.15 3.78
N VAL A 25 -3.74 2.59 2.86
CA VAL A 25 -4.15 3.31 1.64
C VAL A 25 -4.97 4.56 1.99
N ALA A 26 -5.95 4.44 2.87
CA ALA A 26 -6.76 5.57 3.31
C ALA A 26 -5.91 6.66 4.00
N GLU A 27 -5.01 6.28 4.90
CA GLU A 27 -4.08 7.17 5.60
C GLU A 27 -3.21 7.98 4.63
N ASN A 28 -2.68 7.33 3.57
CA ASN A 28 -1.88 8.01 2.54
C ASN A 28 -2.70 9.01 1.73
N LEU A 29 -3.93 8.65 1.34
CA LEU A 29 -4.82 9.56 0.58
C LEU A 29 -5.22 10.77 1.41
N ILE A 30 -5.63 10.55 2.67
CA ILE A 30 -5.97 11.64 3.59
C ILE A 30 -4.78 12.58 3.77
N ALA A 31 -3.58 12.04 4.05
CA ALA A 31 -2.39 12.86 4.19
C ALA A 31 -2.11 13.71 2.94
N PHE A 32 -2.21 13.12 1.75
CA PHE A 32 -2.00 13.81 0.48
C PHE A 32 -2.97 15.00 0.31
N PHE A 33 -4.27 14.79 0.48
CA PHE A 33 -5.27 15.85 0.30
C PHE A 33 -5.24 16.92 1.39
N GLU A 34 -4.70 16.60 2.57
CA GLU A 34 -4.41 17.58 3.62
C GLU A 34 -3.10 18.37 3.38
N GLY A 35 -2.41 18.13 2.27
CA GLY A 35 -1.12 18.77 1.98
C GLY A 35 0.03 18.25 2.84
N ARG A 36 -0.16 17.13 3.55
CA ARG A 36 0.88 16.43 4.31
C ARG A 36 1.57 15.40 3.43
N LYS A 37 2.82 15.06 3.75
CA LYS A 37 3.55 13.97 3.09
C LYS A 37 2.85 12.62 3.37
N PRO A 38 2.47 11.83 2.34
CA PRO A 38 1.91 10.51 2.54
C PRO A 38 2.90 9.58 3.29
N PRO A 39 2.46 8.82 4.31
CA PRO A 39 3.36 8.05 5.19
C PRO A 39 4.24 7.01 4.47
N THR A 40 3.75 6.42 3.39
CA THR A 40 4.45 5.34 2.66
C THR A 40 4.67 5.70 1.19
N ILE A 41 5.06 6.95 0.93
CA ILE A 41 5.41 7.40 -0.42
C ILE A 41 6.69 6.70 -0.93
N VAL A 42 6.59 6.05 -2.09
CA VAL A 42 7.70 5.27 -2.68
C VAL A 42 8.74 6.17 -3.36
N ASN A 43 8.27 7.27 -3.94
CA ASN A 43 9.02 8.22 -4.74
C ASN A 43 8.89 9.64 -4.17
N PRO A 44 9.56 9.96 -3.04
CA PRO A 44 9.44 11.25 -2.37
C PRO A 44 9.79 12.47 -3.25
N GLU A 45 10.66 12.29 -4.24
CA GLU A 45 11.10 13.33 -5.17
C GLU A 45 9.96 13.96 -5.98
N VAL A 46 8.82 13.27 -6.13
CA VAL A 46 7.65 13.85 -6.82
C VAL A 46 6.93 14.91 -5.99
N LEU A 47 7.26 15.03 -4.71
CA LEU A 47 6.79 16.12 -3.85
C LEU A 47 7.66 17.37 -4.01
N GLU A 48 8.84 17.26 -4.63
CA GLU A 48 9.85 18.33 -4.71
C GLU A 48 9.71 19.24 -5.95
N GLY A 49 8.65 19.11 -6.76
CA GLY A 49 8.34 20.07 -7.84
C GLY A 49 6.98 19.80 -8.50
N LYS A 50 6.14 20.79 -8.85
CA LYS A 50 6.29 22.25 -8.96
C LYS A 50 5.07 22.94 -8.32
N ALA A 51 5.32 23.98 -7.53
CA ALA A 51 4.39 25.10 -7.41
C ALA A 51 4.45 25.96 -8.67
#